data_AF-A0A356R390-F1
#
_entry.id   AF-A0A356R390-F1
#
_cell.length_a   1.000
_cell.length_b   1.000
_cell.length_c   1.000
_cell.angle_alpha   90.00
_cell.angle_beta   90.00
_cell.angle_gamma   90.00
#
_symmetry.space_group_name_H-M   'P 1'
#
loop_
_entity.id
_entity.type
_entity.pdbx_description
1 polymer ?
#
loop_
_entity_poly.entity_id
_entity_poly.type
_entity_poly.pdbx_seq_one_letter_code
_entity_poly.pdbx_strand_id
1 'polypeptide(L)'
;MSVYILPPSVEILAQRLADRGRETPEQISVRLDEAASEMSHCREYDHILVNTEFDQALDELEALIYRGEPPHSGRGFDVAALVDYAKSVRLKTSESANL
;
A
#
# COMPACT_ATOMS: atom_id res chain seq x y z
N MET A 1 -16.96 3.81 -10.75
CA MET A 1 -15.55 3.59 -11.08
C MET A 1 -14.69 4.16 -9.97
N SER A 2 -14.15 3.29 -9.13
CA SER A 2 -13.21 3.58 -8.06
C SER A 2 -11.91 2.78 -8.27
N VAL A 3 -10.77 3.38 -7.96
CA VAL A 3 -9.45 2.73 -8.05
C VAL A 3 -8.73 2.86 -6.72
N TYR A 4 -8.15 1.77 -6.24
CA TYR A 4 -7.29 1.77 -5.06
C TYR A 4 -5.83 1.62 -5.50
N ILE A 5 -4.95 2.47 -4.95
CA ILE A 5 -3.52 2.46 -5.28
C ILE A 5 -2.74 1.81 -4.14
N LEU A 6 -2.17 0.63 -4.40
CA LEU A 6 -1.36 -0.11 -3.45
C LEU A 6 0.14 0.21 -3.60
N PRO A 7 0.90 0.25 -2.50
CA PRO A 7 2.35 0.09 -2.57
C PRO A 7 2.72 -1.36 -2.93
N PRO A 8 3.92 -1.62 -3.48
CA PRO A 8 4.37 -2.96 -3.84
C PRO A 8 4.76 -3.78 -2.59
N SER A 9 5.12 -3.11 -1.50
CA SER A 9 5.43 -3.73 -0.21
C SER A 9 5.23 -2.74 0.94
N VAL A 10 5.20 -3.26 2.18
CA VAL A 10 5.09 -2.46 3.41
C VAL A 10 6.36 -1.63 3.64
N GLU A 11 7.54 -2.16 3.30
CA GLU A 11 8.81 -1.44 3.41
C GLU A 11 8.85 -0.22 2.49
N ILE A 12 8.40 -0.37 1.24
CA ILE A 12 8.33 0.74 0.30
C ILE A 12 7.30 1.78 0.77
N LEU A 13 6.19 1.35 1.36
CA LEU A 13 5.24 2.26 1.99
C LEU A 13 5.90 3.05 3.14
N ALA A 14 6.61 2.36 4.04
CA ALA A 14 7.32 2.97 5.16
C ALA A 14 8.38 3.97 4.69
N GLN A 15 9.18 3.58 3.70
CA GLN A 15 10.19 4.43 3.08
C GLN A 15 9.56 5.68 2.47
N ARG A 16 8.46 5.53 1.71
CA ARG A 16 7.73 6.66 1.12
C ARG A 16 7.16 7.61 2.17
N LEU A 17 6.75 7.12 3.34
CA LEU A 17 6.30 7.96 4.46
C LEU A 17 7.49 8.70 5.09
N ALA A 18 8.62 8.02 5.29
CA ALA A 18 9.85 8.61 5.83
C ALA A 18 10.42 9.70 4.91
N ASP A 19 10.49 9.44 3.60
CA ASP A 19 11.06 10.36 2.60
C ASP A 19 10.26 11.65 2.46
N ARG A 20 8.99 11.67 2.88
CA ARG A 20 8.20 12.91 2.93
C ARG A 20 8.75 13.90 3.96
N GLY A 21 9.55 13.44 4.94
CA GLY A 21 10.21 14.29 5.93
C GLY A 21 9.25 15.00 6.90
N ARG A 22 8.00 14.54 7.00
CA ARG A 22 6.94 15.18 7.81
C ARG A 22 6.58 14.40 9.07
N GLU A 23 7.02 13.16 9.18
CA GLU A 23 6.55 12.21 10.18
C GLU A 23 7.73 11.61 10.94
N THR A 24 7.57 11.47 12.26
CA THR A 24 8.50 10.76 13.14
C THR A 24 8.37 9.24 12.96
N PRO A 25 9.36 8.43 13.38
CA PRO A 25 9.28 6.98 13.32
C PRO A 25 8.01 6.41 13.99
N GLU A 26 7.60 6.98 15.11
CA GLU A 26 6.40 6.59 15.85
C GLU A 26 5.12 6.89 15.04
N GLN A 27 5.07 8.06 14.40
CA GLN A 27 3.95 8.44 13.53
C GLN A 27 3.88 7.54 12.28
N ILE A 28 5.03 7.19 11.69
CA ILE A 28 5.09 6.26 10.56
C ILE A 28 4.53 4.89 10.98
N SER A 29 4.85 4.39 12.17
CA SER A 29 4.28 3.13 12.67
C SER A 29 2.76 3.18 12.78
N VAL A 30 2.20 4.28 13.30
CA VAL A 30 0.74 4.45 13.38
C VAL A 30 0.11 4.51 11.98
N ARG A 31 0.74 5.21 11.04
CA ARG A 31 0.29 5.28 9.64
C ARG A 31 0.31 3.94 8.94
N LEU A 32 1.33 3.12 9.19
CA LEU A 32 1.41 1.77 8.63
C LEU A 32 0.29 0.87 9.17
N ASP A 33 -0.08 1.02 10.46
CA ASP A 33 -1.22 0.31 11.05
C ASP A 33 -2.55 0.75 10.41
N GLU A 34 -2.76 2.06 10.25
CA GLU A 34 -3.92 2.62 9.55
C GLU A 34 -4.00 2.10 8.10
N ALA A 35 -2.88 2.15 7.37
CA ALA A 35 -2.79 1.67 6.00
C ALA A 35 -3.07 0.17 5.92
N ALA A 36 -2.60 -0.65 6.87
CA ALA A 36 -2.90 -2.08 6.91
C ALA A 36 -4.41 -2.35 7.07
N SER A 37 -5.10 -1.53 7.87
CA SER A 37 -6.55 -1.58 8.00
C SER A 37 -7.23 -1.19 6.70
N GLU A 38 -6.85 -0.06 6.10
CA GLU A 38 -7.44 0.42 4.83
C GLU A 38 -7.21 -0.55 3.67
N MET A 39 -6.01 -1.12 3.53
CA MET A 39 -5.69 -2.10 2.48
C MET A 39 -6.55 -3.36 2.58
N SER A 40 -7.05 -3.71 3.78
CA SER A 40 -7.96 -4.86 3.94
C SER A 40 -9.34 -4.63 3.28
N HIS A 41 -9.71 -3.36 3.07
CA HIS A 41 -10.94 -2.94 2.40
C HIS A 41 -10.77 -2.73 0.89
N CYS A 42 -9.58 -2.99 0.31
CA CYS A 42 -9.34 -2.70 -1.11
C CYS A 42 -10.30 -3.44 -2.06
N ARG A 43 -10.89 -4.57 -1.62
CA ARG A 43 -11.86 -5.37 -2.39
C ARG A 43 -13.17 -4.63 -2.68
N GLU A 44 -13.42 -3.50 -2.01
CA GLU A 44 -14.59 -2.65 -2.24
C GLU A 44 -14.42 -1.74 -3.46
N TYR A 45 -13.22 -1.67 -4.05
CA TYR A 45 -12.90 -0.85 -5.22
C TYR A 45 -13.05 -1.62 -6.53
N ASP A 46 -13.43 -0.93 -7.61
CA ASP A 46 -13.60 -1.53 -8.94
C ASP A 46 -12.25 -2.03 -9.52
N HIS A 47 -11.15 -1.32 -9.21
CA HIS A 47 -9.81 -1.63 -9.72
C HIS A 47 -8.72 -1.48 -8.64
N ILE A 48 -7.68 -2.31 -8.76
CA ILE A 48 -6.45 -2.23 -7.95
C ILE A 48 -5.30 -1.86 -8.89
N LEU A 49 -4.54 -0.84 -8.54
CA LEU A 49 -3.30 -0.42 -9.20
C LEU A 49 -2.15 -0.58 -8.22
N VAL A 50 -1.11 -1.35 -8.57
CA VAL A 50 0.08 -1.49 -7.70
C VAL A 50 1.15 -0.50 -8.19
N ASN A 51 1.48 0.46 -7.35
CA ASN A 51 2.44 1.51 -7.65
C ASN A 51 3.88 1.07 -7.31
N THR A 52 4.42 0.16 -8.10
CA THR A 52 5.83 -0.29 -8.03
C THR A 52 6.76 0.79 -8.56
N GLU A 53 6.59 1.14 -9.85
CA GLU A 53 7.31 2.20 -10.55
C GLU A 53 6.34 3.30 -10.95
N PHE A 54 6.73 4.56 -10.75
CA PHE A 54 5.83 5.71 -10.93
C PHE A 54 5.31 5.82 -12.36
N ASP A 55 6.21 5.78 -13.35
CA ASP A 55 5.85 5.96 -14.76
C ASP A 55 4.89 4.86 -15.23
N GLN A 56 5.13 3.60 -14.83
CA GLN A 56 4.23 2.49 -15.14
C GLN A 56 2.85 2.67 -14.49
N ALA A 57 2.82 3.04 -13.20
CA ALA A 57 1.56 3.24 -12.49
C ALA A 57 0.76 4.40 -13.07
N LEU A 58 1.44 5.44 -13.55
CA LEU A 58 0.83 6.57 -14.25
C LEU A 58 0.24 6.13 -15.60
N ASP A 59 1.01 5.41 -16.41
CA ASP A 59 0.55 4.89 -17.70
C ASP A 59 -0.69 3.99 -17.55
N GLU A 60 -0.70 3.10 -16.55
CA GLU A 60 -1.85 2.24 -16.25
C GLU A 60 -3.07 3.03 -15.74
N LEU A 61 -2.84 4.09 -14.96
CA LEU A 61 -3.92 4.97 -14.50
C LEU A 61 -4.52 5.77 -15.65
N GLU A 62 -3.68 6.29 -16.55
CA GLU A 62 -4.14 6.97 -17.77
C GLU A 62 -4.90 6.01 -18.70
N ALA A 63 -4.42 4.78 -18.84
CA ALA A 63 -5.11 3.72 -19.58
C ALA A 63 -6.52 3.46 -19.03
N LEU A 64 -6.63 3.35 -17.70
CA LEU A 64 -7.91 3.17 -17.03
C LEU A 64 -8.85 4.35 -17.27
N ILE A 65 -8.37 5.58 -17.08
CA ILE A 65 -9.21 6.79 -17.14
C ILE A 65 -9.65 7.11 -18.58
N TYR A 66 -8.74 7.05 -19.54
CA TYR A 66 -9.01 7.52 -20.91
C TYR A 66 -9.48 6.42 -21.86
N ARG A 67 -9.15 5.15 -21.60
CA ARG A 67 -9.47 4.03 -22.48
C ARG A 67 -10.32 2.95 -21.82
N GLY A 68 -10.55 3.02 -20.50
CA GLY A 68 -11.27 1.99 -19.76
C GLY A 68 -10.48 0.68 -19.66
N GLU A 69 -9.17 0.73 -19.84
CA GLU A 69 -8.29 -0.44 -19.77
C GLU A 69 -7.95 -0.73 -18.29
N PRO A 70 -8.34 -1.90 -17.73
CA PRO A 70 -8.11 -2.18 -16.34
C PRO A 70 -6.60 -2.38 -16.05
N PRO A 71 -6.09 -1.88 -14.91
CA PRO A 71 -4.70 -2.06 -14.51
C PRO A 71 -4.23 -3.52 -14.59
N HIS A 72 -3.00 -3.70 -15.02
CA HIS A 72 -2.36 -5.01 -15.09
C HIS A 72 -1.58 -5.30 -13.82
N SER A 73 -0.99 -4.26 -13.21
CA SER A 73 -0.21 -4.32 -11.97
C SER A 73 -0.97 -4.95 -10.78
N GLY A 74 -2.28 -4.74 -10.69
CA GLY A 74 -3.12 -5.33 -9.63
C GLY A 74 -3.56 -6.78 -9.87
N ARG A 75 -3.35 -7.35 -11.08
CA ARG A 75 -3.82 -8.70 -11.38
C ARG A 75 -2.97 -9.75 -10.67
N GLY A 76 -3.63 -10.58 -9.86
CA GLY A 76 -2.95 -11.66 -9.13
C GLY A 76 -2.04 -11.16 -7.99
N PHE A 77 -2.09 -9.86 -7.66
CA PHE A 77 -1.37 -9.34 -6.51
C PHE A 77 -2.00 -9.86 -5.21
N ASP A 78 -1.19 -10.46 -4.35
CA ASP A 78 -1.65 -11.02 -3.09
C ASP A 78 -1.78 -9.93 -2.00
N VAL A 79 -2.91 -9.22 -2.04
CA VAL A 79 -3.21 -8.20 -1.03
C VAL A 79 -3.32 -8.79 0.37
N ALA A 80 -3.80 -10.04 0.49
CA ALA A 80 -3.95 -10.67 1.79
C ALA A 80 -2.57 -10.88 2.44
N ALA A 81 -1.60 -11.40 1.68
CA ALA A 81 -0.22 -11.51 2.13
C ALA A 81 0.39 -10.16 2.49
N LEU A 82 0.13 -9.10 1.72
CA LEU A 82 0.61 -7.75 2.03
C LEU A 82 0.05 -7.23 3.38
N VAL A 83 -1.26 -7.40 3.58
CA VAL A 83 -1.95 -6.98 4.82
C VAL A 83 -1.48 -7.81 6.02
N ASP A 84 -1.36 -9.13 5.86
CA ASP A 84 -0.88 -10.02 6.92
C ASP A 84 0.55 -9.67 7.32
N TYR A 85 1.40 -9.38 6.33
CA TYR A 85 2.76 -8.93 6.57
C TYR A 85 2.80 -7.60 7.32
N ALA A 86 2.00 -6.61 6.90
CA ALA A 86 1.88 -5.32 7.59
C ALA A 86 1.48 -5.48 9.07
N LYS A 87 0.48 -6.33 9.35
CA LYS A 87 0.04 -6.65 10.71
C LYS A 87 1.12 -7.37 11.52
N SER A 88 1.95 -8.21 10.88
CA SER A 88 3.03 -8.94 11.56
C SER A 88 4.19 -8.04 11.99
N VAL A 89 4.47 -6.97 11.24
CA VAL A 89 5.51 -5.98 11.59
C VAL A 89 5.19 -5.31 12.92
N ARG A 90 3.91 -4.95 13.13
CA ARG A 90 3.40 -4.37 14.39
C ARG A 90 3.62 -5.27 15.62
N LEU A 91 3.39 -6.57 15.50
CA LEU A 91 3.53 -7.51 16.62
C LEU A 91 4.98 -7.57 17.13
N LYS A 92 5.96 -7.50 16.22
CA LYS A 92 7.39 -7.57 16.56
C LYS A 92 7.93 -6.29 17.23
N THR A 93 7.44 -5.11 16.82
CA THR A 93 7.82 -3.83 17.46
C THR A 93 7.19 -3.67 18.84
N SER A 94 6.02 -4.27 19.07
CA SER A 94 5.34 -4.28 20.38
C SER A 94 6.09 -5.12 21.44
N GLU A 95 6.71 -6.24 21.06
CA GLU A 95 7.47 -7.10 21.98
C GLU A 95 8.86 -6.55 22.32
N SER A 96 9.44 -5.70 21.47
CA SER A 96 10.80 -5.16 21.66
C SER A 96 10.84 -3.91 22.57
N ALA A 97 9.69 -3.32 22.92
CA ALA A 97 9.60 -2.12 23.75
C ALA A 97 9.52 -2.42 25.26
N ASN A 98 9.67 -3.68 25.68
CA ASN A 98 9.48 -4.12 27.08
C ASN A 98 10.72 -4.80 27.69
N LEU A 99 11.92 -4.49 27.20
CA LEU A 99 13.21 -4.95 27.72
C LEU A 99 14.14 -3.77 28.01
#